data_AF-A0A832M465-F1
#
_entry.id   AF-A0A832M465-F1
#
_cell.length_a   1.000
_cell.length_b   1.000
_cell.length_c   1.000
_cell.angle_alpha   90.00
_cell.angle_beta   90.00
_cell.angle_gamma   90.00
#
_symmetry.space_group_name_H-M   'P 1'
#
loop_
_entity.id
_entity.type
_entity.pdbx_description
1 polymer ?
#
loop_
_entity_poly.entity_id
_entity_poly.type
_entity_poly.pdbx_seq_one_letter_code
_entity_poly.pdbx_strand_id
1 'polypeptide(L)'
;MFVYHLRIFDRFHSHATSLAILCDGNDKWRPNQYRFSSPDTELTFQFGMVKLLDYREQWVTLEQNSNPFAVVVMAHLKAQETRRDSRQRKESKLSLIRQLYEQRYDRREIVNLFRFIDWVIILPKRLEREFWQELKVYEEERRMPYITSVERIGFERGVEQGIEQGIEQGERSLVLRLLTRRVGEVPEPMRTQIEALSIPQLELLGEALLDFTSLSDLEVWLASQPH
;
A
#
# COMPACT_ATOMS: atom_id res chain seq x y z
N MET A 1 -18.65 0.85 3.32
CA MET A 1 -19.04 -0.36 4.07
C MET A 1 -20.49 -0.76 3.86
N PHE A 2 -21.46 0.11 4.16
CA PHE A 2 -22.89 -0.17 3.95
C PHE A 2 -23.21 -0.72 2.53
N VAL A 3 -22.71 -0.05 1.49
CA VAL A 3 -22.88 -0.49 0.08
C VAL A 3 -22.38 -1.92 -0.16
N TYR A 4 -21.24 -2.30 0.41
CA TYR A 4 -20.71 -3.65 0.26
C TYR A 4 -21.55 -4.69 1.01
N HIS A 5 -21.96 -4.37 2.25
CA HIS A 5 -22.85 -5.25 3.01
C HIS A 5 -24.15 -5.53 2.24
N LEU A 6 -24.78 -4.47 1.73
CA LEU A 6 -26.01 -4.58 0.94
C LEU A 6 -25.79 -5.38 -0.36
N ARG A 7 -24.72 -5.10 -1.11
CA ARG A 7 -24.40 -5.81 -2.36
C ARG A 7 -24.10 -7.30 -2.13
N ILE A 8 -23.44 -7.66 -1.03
CA ILE A 8 -23.18 -9.07 -0.69
C ILE A 8 -24.50 -9.77 -0.36
N PHE A 9 -25.35 -9.14 0.45
CA PHE A 9 -26.66 -9.67 0.78
C PHE A 9 -27.53 -9.85 -0.47
N ASP A 10 -27.62 -8.85 -1.33
CA ASP A 10 -28.41 -8.88 -2.56
C ASP A 10 -27.93 -9.98 -3.53
N ARG A 11 -26.61 -10.07 -3.74
CA ARG A 11 -26.04 -11.03 -4.70
C ARG A 11 -26.03 -12.47 -4.18
N PHE A 12 -25.76 -12.68 -2.90
CA PHE A 12 -25.50 -14.01 -2.34
C PHE A 12 -26.54 -14.48 -1.31
N HIS A 13 -27.55 -13.66 -1.00
CA HIS A 13 -28.61 -13.95 -0.03
C HIS A 13 -28.04 -14.38 1.33
N SER A 14 -26.87 -13.83 1.69
CA SER A 14 -26.09 -14.22 2.86
C SER A 14 -25.71 -13.00 3.68
N HIS A 15 -25.81 -13.11 5.00
CA HIS A 15 -25.42 -12.03 5.92
C HIS A 15 -23.90 -11.90 5.99
N ALA A 16 -23.39 -10.69 5.79
CA ALA A 16 -21.97 -10.38 5.89
C ALA A 16 -21.64 -9.65 7.20
N THR A 17 -20.69 -10.17 7.97
CA THR A 17 -20.12 -9.42 9.10
C THR A 17 -19.29 -8.26 8.57
N SER A 18 -19.62 -7.05 9.01
CA SER A 18 -18.93 -5.82 8.61
C SER A 18 -18.02 -5.34 9.74
N LEU A 19 -16.72 -5.32 9.48
CA LEU A 19 -15.68 -4.93 10.43
C LEU A 19 -14.76 -3.88 9.80
N ALA A 20 -14.52 -2.79 10.51
CA ALA A 20 -13.54 -1.78 10.15
C ALA A 20 -12.28 -1.95 11.01
N ILE A 21 -11.12 -2.09 10.37
CA ILE A 21 -9.82 -2.03 11.06
C ILE A 21 -9.24 -0.64 10.79
N LEU A 22 -9.10 0.17 11.83
CA LEU A 22 -8.65 1.55 11.74
C LEU A 22 -7.15 1.63 12.02
N CYS A 23 -6.41 2.05 11.00
CA CYS A 23 -4.96 2.05 10.97
C CYS A 23 -4.35 3.47 10.95
N ASP A 24 -5.15 4.51 11.20
CA ASP A 24 -4.70 5.89 11.24
C ASP A 24 -4.08 6.27 12.60
N GLY A 25 -3.47 7.46 12.68
CA GLY A 25 -2.83 7.99 13.89
C GLY A 25 -3.73 8.85 14.78
N ASN A 26 -5.02 9.02 14.45
CA ASN A 26 -5.95 9.86 15.19
C ASN A 26 -6.76 9.02 16.17
N ASP A 27 -6.44 9.13 17.45
CA ASP A 27 -7.11 8.38 18.52
C ASP A 27 -8.63 8.67 18.64
N LYS A 28 -9.08 9.89 18.30
CA LYS A 28 -10.48 10.29 18.43
C LYS A 28 -11.36 9.81 17.28
N TRP A 29 -10.78 9.48 16.13
CA TRP A 29 -11.55 9.07 14.97
C TRP A 29 -11.90 7.58 15.05
N ARG A 30 -13.16 7.30 15.39
CA ARG A 30 -13.68 5.95 15.67
C ARG A 30 -15.10 5.75 15.10
N PRO A 31 -15.27 5.80 13.77
CA PRO A 31 -16.58 5.54 13.16
C PRO A 31 -17.02 4.09 13.42
N ASN A 32 -18.26 3.92 13.85
CA ASN A 32 -18.89 2.61 14.06
C ASN A 32 -20.27 2.50 13.42
N GLN A 33 -20.73 3.57 12.76
CA GLN A 33 -22.03 3.60 12.11
C GLN A 33 -22.03 4.51 10.88
N TYR A 34 -22.91 4.17 9.94
CA TYR A 34 -23.36 5.05 8.87
C TYR A 34 -24.85 5.35 9.12
N ARG A 35 -25.21 6.64 9.10
CA ARG A 35 -26.61 7.07 9.28
C ARG A 35 -27.02 7.97 8.12
N PHE A 36 -28.23 7.72 7.63
CA PHE A 36 -28.94 8.58 6.70
C PHE A 36 -30.35 8.83 7.22
N SER A 37 -30.81 10.08 7.19
CA SER A 37 -32.13 10.48 7.66
C SER A 37 -32.79 11.42 6.65
N SER A 38 -34.06 11.16 6.37
CA SER A 38 -34.99 11.98 5.61
C SER A 38 -36.29 12.11 6.43
N PRO A 39 -37.23 13.02 6.09
CA PRO A 39 -38.36 13.37 6.96
C PRO A 39 -39.14 12.16 7.53
N ASP A 40 -39.36 11.12 6.70
CA ASP A 40 -40.15 9.94 7.08
C ASP A 40 -39.33 8.63 7.02
N THR A 41 -38.01 8.69 6.84
CA THR A 41 -37.19 7.48 6.69
C THR A 41 -35.80 7.68 7.29
N GLU A 42 -35.43 6.76 8.19
CA GLU A 42 -34.09 6.66 8.76
C GLU A 42 -33.47 5.30 8.41
N LEU A 43 -32.19 5.33 8.04
CA LEU A 43 -31.35 4.15 7.93
C LEU A 43 -30.14 4.33 8.85
N THR A 44 -29.97 3.39 9.78
CA THR A 44 -28.76 3.27 10.61
C THR A 44 -28.11 1.91 10.34
N PHE A 45 -26.90 1.95 9.80
CA PHE A 45 -26.06 0.77 9.59
C PHE A 45 -24.90 0.78 10.58
N GLN A 46 -24.94 -0.12 11.56
CA GLN A 46 -23.88 -0.30 12.56
C GLN A 46 -22.89 -1.37 12.13
N PHE A 47 -21.62 -1.17 12.44
CA PHE A 47 -20.56 -2.13 12.13
C PHE A 47 -19.52 -2.18 13.26
N GLY A 48 -18.86 -3.33 13.38
CA GLY A 48 -17.75 -3.49 14.31
C GLY A 48 -16.57 -2.64 13.89
N MET A 49 -15.82 -2.12 14.85
CA MET A 49 -14.62 -1.33 14.61
C MET A 49 -13.53 -1.76 15.59
N VAL A 50 -12.30 -1.90 15.07
CA VAL A 50 -11.09 -2.17 15.85
C VAL A 50 -10.08 -1.08 15.52
N LYS A 51 -9.56 -0.39 16.54
CA LYS A 51 -8.51 0.62 16.38
C LYS A 51 -7.17 -0.01 16.75
N LEU A 52 -6.24 -0.05 15.80
CA LEU A 52 -4.93 -0.67 16.06
C LEU A 52 -4.13 0.08 17.13
N LEU A 53 -4.34 1.39 17.27
CA LEU A 53 -3.69 2.20 18.31
C LEU A 53 -3.97 1.70 19.73
N ASP A 54 -5.13 1.07 19.98
CA ASP A 54 -5.53 0.57 21.31
C ASP A 54 -4.58 -0.52 21.82
N TYR A 55 -3.91 -1.21 20.89
CA TYR A 55 -2.96 -2.27 21.22
C TYR A 55 -1.56 -1.75 21.57
N ARG A 56 -1.32 -0.43 21.51
CA ARG A 56 -0.04 0.15 21.92
C ARG A 56 0.30 -0.15 23.38
N GLU A 57 -0.70 -0.10 24.25
CA GLU A 57 -0.54 -0.39 25.68
C GLU A 57 -0.47 -1.90 25.96
N GLN A 58 -0.89 -2.73 25.01
CA GLN A 58 -0.93 -4.20 25.12
C GLN A 58 0.28 -4.87 24.44
N TRP A 59 1.40 -4.15 24.31
CA TRP A 59 2.58 -4.62 23.59
C TRP A 59 3.06 -6.00 24.05
N VAL A 60 3.20 -6.19 25.37
CA VAL A 60 3.65 -7.46 25.96
C VAL A 60 2.71 -8.62 25.59
N THR A 61 1.40 -8.35 25.53
CA THR A 61 0.40 -9.34 25.10
C THR A 61 0.55 -9.69 23.62
N LEU A 62 0.83 -8.71 22.76
CA LEU A 62 1.10 -8.96 21.34
C LEU A 62 2.38 -9.77 21.15
N GLU A 63 3.43 -9.49 21.93
CA GLU A 63 4.72 -10.18 21.81
C GLU A 63 4.63 -11.66 22.17
N GLN A 64 3.80 -11.99 23.16
CA GLN A 64 3.59 -13.36 23.62
C GLN A 64 2.57 -14.14 22.79
N ASN A 65 1.86 -13.45 21.88
CA ASN A 65 0.83 -14.07 21.07
C ASN A 65 1.45 -14.77 19.85
N SER A 66 1.12 -16.05 19.66
CA SER A 66 1.53 -16.85 18.52
C SER A 66 0.71 -16.58 17.25
N ASN A 67 -0.27 -15.67 17.31
CA ASN A 67 -1.06 -15.29 16.15
C ASN A 67 -0.22 -14.41 15.21
N PRO A 68 -0.08 -14.75 13.92
CA PRO A 68 0.70 -13.96 12.95
C PRO A 68 0.21 -12.51 12.82
N PHE A 69 -1.07 -12.25 13.06
CA PHE A 69 -1.61 -10.89 13.05
C PHE A 69 -1.11 -10.03 14.22
N ALA A 70 -0.61 -10.61 15.31
CA ALA A 70 0.04 -9.84 16.37
C ALA A 70 1.30 -9.15 15.83
N VAL A 71 2.09 -9.85 15.01
CA VAL A 71 3.27 -9.29 14.34
C VAL A 71 2.87 -8.18 13.37
N VAL A 72 1.78 -8.36 12.62
CA VAL A 72 1.22 -7.34 11.73
C VAL A 72 0.87 -6.06 12.49
N VAL A 73 0.17 -6.18 13.62
CA VAL A 73 -0.20 -5.04 14.47
C VAL A 73 1.03 -4.37 15.07
N MET A 74 1.98 -5.14 15.61
CA MET A 74 3.23 -4.61 16.17
C MET A 74 4.04 -3.83 15.12
N ALA A 75 4.17 -4.38 13.91
CA ALA A 75 4.87 -3.73 12.81
C ALA A 75 4.19 -2.42 12.39
N HIS A 76 2.86 -2.42 12.27
CA HIS A 76 2.10 -1.21 11.97
C HIS A 76 2.29 -0.12 13.03
N LEU A 77 2.19 -0.48 14.32
CA LEU A 77 2.40 0.46 15.43
C LEU A 77 3.81 1.06 15.41
N LYS A 78 4.85 0.23 15.20
CA LYS A 78 6.24 0.72 15.12
C LYS A 78 6.49 1.58 13.88
N ALA A 79 5.85 1.29 12.76
CA ALA A 79 5.96 2.11 11.56
C ALA A 79 5.39 3.52 11.76
N GLN A 80 4.27 3.63 12.48
CA GLN A 80 3.68 4.92 12.86
C GLN A 80 4.55 5.67 13.88
N GLU A 81 5.02 4.98 14.92
CA GLU A 81 5.83 5.57 16.00
C GLU A 81 7.15 6.15 15.47
N THR A 82 7.85 5.37 14.65
CA THR A 82 9.19 5.72 14.14
C THR A 82 9.16 6.58 12.87
N ARG A 83 8.01 7.21 12.55
CA ARG A 83 7.83 7.89 11.26
C ARG A 83 8.86 8.98 10.99
N ARG A 84 9.34 9.63 12.05
CA ARG A 84 10.25 10.79 11.99
C ARG A 84 11.70 10.43 12.30
N ASP A 85 11.99 9.21 12.74
CA ASP A 85 13.34 8.78 13.12
C ASP A 85 13.73 7.53 12.32
N SER A 86 14.58 7.73 11.32
CA SER A 86 15.02 6.64 10.45
C SER A 86 15.92 5.63 11.16
N ARG A 87 16.66 6.06 12.20
CA ARG A 87 17.55 5.17 12.96
C ARG A 87 16.73 4.28 13.88
N GLN A 88 15.83 4.87 14.67
CA GLN A 88 14.90 4.11 15.51
C GLN A 88 14.01 3.18 14.68
N ARG A 89 13.65 3.60 13.46
CA ARG A 89 12.94 2.75 12.50
C ARG A 89 13.73 1.51 12.10
N LYS A 90 15.03 1.65 11.80
CA LYS A 90 15.92 0.49 11.52
C LYS A 90 15.97 -0.46 12.71
N GLU A 91 16.19 0.08 13.91
CA GLU A 91 16.29 -0.69 15.16
C GLU A 91 14.97 -1.44 15.44
N SER A 92 13.83 -0.78 15.24
CA SER A 92 12.51 -1.41 15.40
C SER A 92 12.26 -2.52 14.38
N LYS A 93 12.63 -2.31 13.10
CA LYS A 93 12.52 -3.33 12.06
C LYS A 93 13.33 -4.58 12.41
N LEU A 94 14.57 -4.37 12.84
CA LEU A 94 15.46 -5.45 13.25
C LEU A 94 14.93 -6.20 14.46
N SER A 95 14.43 -5.50 15.48
CA SER A 95 13.82 -6.11 16.66
C SER A 95 12.62 -7.00 16.30
N LEU A 96 11.71 -6.51 15.45
CA LEU A 96 10.52 -7.26 15.03
C LEU A 96 10.88 -8.54 14.26
N ILE A 97 11.90 -8.46 13.40
CA ILE A 97 12.33 -9.62 12.60
C ILE A 97 13.07 -10.65 13.45
N ARG A 98 13.90 -10.21 14.40
CA ARG A 98 14.52 -11.13 15.38
C ARG A 98 13.45 -11.86 16.18
N GLN A 99 12.46 -11.13 16.68
CA GLN A 99 11.33 -11.72 17.40
C GLN A 99 10.53 -12.69 16.52
N LEU A 100 10.28 -12.35 15.25
CA LEU A 100 9.61 -13.23 14.29
C LEU A 100 10.30 -14.58 14.17
N TYR A 101 11.64 -14.62 14.15
CA TYR A 101 12.41 -15.86 14.07
C TYR A 101 12.45 -16.66 15.38
N GLU A 102 12.22 -16.00 16.52
CA GLU A 102 12.15 -16.66 17.83
C GLU A 102 10.78 -17.31 18.09
N GLN A 103 9.75 -16.85 17.39
CA GLN A 103 8.42 -17.43 17.45
C GLN A 103 8.33 -18.76 16.70
N ARG A 104 7.37 -19.60 17.08
CA ARG A 104 7.16 -20.94 16.49
C ARG A 104 6.36 -20.91 15.19
N TYR A 105 6.67 -19.98 14.29
CA TYR A 105 6.06 -19.91 12.97
C TYR A 105 6.70 -20.90 12.01
N ASP A 106 5.93 -21.35 11.02
CA ASP A 106 6.51 -22.13 9.92
C ASP A 106 7.32 -21.22 8.96
N ARG A 107 8.14 -21.84 8.11
CA ARG A 107 9.01 -21.10 7.17
C ARG A 107 8.22 -20.19 6.21
N ARG A 108 7.03 -20.59 5.78
CA ARG A 108 6.21 -19.79 4.84
C ARG A 108 5.61 -18.59 5.56
N GLU A 109 5.12 -18.78 6.78
CA GLU A 109 4.63 -17.71 7.65
C GLU A 109 5.72 -16.69 7.95
N ILE A 110 6.92 -17.15 8.32
CA ILE A 110 8.08 -16.28 8.55
C ILE A 110 8.38 -15.43 7.32
N VAL A 111 8.45 -16.04 6.13
CA VAL A 111 8.72 -15.30 4.89
C VAL A 111 7.61 -14.29 4.57
N ASN A 112 6.35 -14.65 4.77
CA ASN A 112 5.21 -13.75 4.52
C ASN A 112 5.17 -12.57 5.51
N LEU A 113 5.43 -12.84 6.79
CA LEU A 113 5.46 -11.81 7.83
C LEU A 113 6.69 -10.90 7.70
N PHE A 114 7.85 -11.45 7.36
CA PHE A 114 9.04 -10.66 7.04
C PHE A 114 8.71 -9.67 5.93
N ARG A 115 8.14 -10.17 4.83
CA ARG A 115 7.75 -9.37 3.67
C ARG A 115 6.77 -8.27 4.04
N PHE A 116 5.82 -8.55 4.94
CA PHE A 116 4.90 -7.56 5.45
C PHE A 116 5.63 -6.47 6.24
N ILE A 117 6.52 -6.84 7.18
CA ILE A 117 7.33 -5.90 7.95
C ILE A 117 8.19 -5.03 7.03
N ASP A 118 8.79 -5.64 6.01
CA ASP A 118 9.64 -4.96 5.05
C ASP A 118 8.88 -3.89 4.25
N TRP A 119 7.67 -4.22 3.81
CA TRP A 119 6.80 -3.30 3.08
C TRP A 119 6.27 -2.15 3.95
N VAL A 120 5.87 -2.45 5.19
CA VAL A 120 5.32 -1.43 6.10
C VAL A 120 6.41 -0.54 6.70
N ILE A 121 7.63 -1.06 6.88
CA ILE A 121 8.76 -0.34 7.45
C ILE A 121 9.85 -0.13 6.39
N ILE A 122 9.65 0.91 5.59
CA ILE A 122 10.59 1.31 4.53
C ILE A 122 11.77 2.09 5.13
N LEU A 123 12.98 1.67 4.77
CA LEU A 123 14.24 2.27 5.21
C LEU A 123 14.93 3.01 4.06
N PRO A 124 15.67 4.11 4.33
CA PRO A 124 16.59 4.68 3.35
C PRO A 124 17.68 3.69 2.95
N LYS A 125 18.12 3.71 1.68
CA LYS A 125 19.11 2.78 1.09
C LYS A 125 20.37 2.56 1.95
N ARG A 126 20.84 3.60 2.67
CA ARG A 126 22.01 3.47 3.56
C ARG A 126 21.71 2.55 4.74
N LEU A 127 20.61 2.80 5.45
CA LEU A 127 20.21 2.03 6.63
C LEU A 127 19.68 0.65 6.27
N GLU A 128 19.11 0.49 5.08
CA GLU A 128 18.72 -0.81 4.55
C GLU A 128 19.94 -1.73 4.35
N ARG A 129 21.04 -1.21 3.79
CA ARG A 129 22.29 -1.97 3.68
C ARG A 129 22.85 -2.39 5.03
N GLU A 130 22.85 -1.48 6.01
CA GLU A 130 23.26 -1.81 7.39
C GLU A 130 22.35 -2.88 8.00
N PHE A 131 21.04 -2.76 7.81
CA PHE A 131 20.05 -3.72 8.29
C PHE A 131 20.32 -5.12 7.73
N TRP A 132 20.54 -5.27 6.42
CA TRP A 132 20.84 -6.56 5.80
C TRP A 132 22.16 -7.17 6.29
N GLN A 133 23.19 -6.34 6.53
CA GLN A 133 24.45 -6.80 7.11
C GLN A 133 24.24 -7.34 8.52
N GLU A 134 23.53 -6.59 9.39
CA GLU A 134 23.25 -7.02 10.77
C GLU A 134 22.38 -8.28 10.82
N LEU A 135 21.39 -8.40 9.92
CA LEU A 135 20.53 -9.57 9.85
C LEU A 135 21.31 -10.81 9.40
N LYS A 136 22.22 -10.66 8.43
CA LYS A 136 23.07 -11.76 7.95
C LYS A 136 23.94 -12.32 9.07
N VAL A 137 24.58 -11.45 9.85
CA VAL A 137 25.37 -11.87 11.02
C VAL A 137 24.50 -12.63 12.02
N TYR A 138 23.30 -12.13 12.31
CA TYR A 138 22.36 -12.79 13.24
C TYR A 138 21.92 -14.18 12.76
N GLU A 139 21.63 -14.36 11.48
CA GLU A 139 21.24 -15.67 10.92
C GLU A 139 22.40 -16.67 10.89
N GLU A 140 23.61 -16.21 10.59
CA GLU A 140 24.84 -17.02 10.62
C GLU A 140 25.13 -17.52 12.04
N GLU A 141 25.03 -16.64 13.04
CA GLU A 141 25.20 -16.97 14.46
C GLU A 141 24.20 -18.02 14.94
N ARG A 142 22.93 -17.90 14.52
CA ARG A 142 21.88 -18.85 14.92
C ARG A 142 21.69 -20.04 13.97
N ARG A 143 22.45 -20.11 12.87
CA ARG A 143 22.35 -21.14 11.81
C ARG A 143 20.93 -21.29 11.26
N MET A 144 20.25 -20.18 11.00
CA MET A 144 18.86 -20.12 10.52
C MET A 144 18.77 -19.35 9.19
N PRO A 145 19.07 -19.97 8.04
CA PRO A 145 19.24 -19.26 6.76
C PRO A 145 17.90 -18.95 6.08
N TYR A 146 17.14 -17.98 6.61
CA TYR A 146 15.89 -17.51 6.00
C TYR A 146 16.13 -16.41 4.96
N ILE A 147 17.22 -15.63 5.08
CA ILE A 147 17.64 -14.56 4.15
C ILE A 147 17.67 -15.04 2.70
N THR A 148 18.17 -16.24 2.40
CA THR A 148 18.25 -16.74 1.02
C THR A 148 16.89 -16.83 0.32
N SER A 149 15.82 -17.08 1.07
CA SER A 149 14.46 -17.14 0.53
C SER A 149 13.86 -15.74 0.39
N VAL A 150 14.22 -14.84 1.29
CA VAL A 150 13.75 -13.46 1.33
C VAL A 150 14.46 -12.60 0.27
N GLU A 151 15.77 -12.75 0.07
CA GLU A 151 16.55 -12.10 -0.99
C GLU A 151 16.01 -12.44 -2.38
N ARG A 152 15.67 -13.71 -2.62
CA ARG A 152 15.07 -14.15 -3.89
C ARG A 152 13.74 -13.45 -4.18
N ILE A 153 12.92 -13.30 -3.15
CA ILE A 153 11.61 -12.63 -3.23
C ILE A 153 11.78 -11.11 -3.37
N GLY A 154 12.74 -10.50 -2.66
CA GLY A 154 13.08 -9.08 -2.79
C GLY A 154 13.59 -8.74 -4.18
N PHE A 155 14.39 -9.65 -4.78
CA PHE A 155 14.82 -9.55 -6.16
C PHE A 155 13.66 -9.66 -7.15
N GLU A 156 12.81 -10.69 -7.02
CA GLU A 156 11.62 -10.89 -7.87
C GLU A 156 10.70 -9.65 -7.84
N ARG A 157 10.48 -9.05 -6.66
CA ARG A 157 9.69 -7.82 -6.50
C ARG A 157 10.36 -6.58 -7.07
N GLY A 158 11.67 -6.43 -6.88
CA GLY A 158 12.42 -5.32 -7.47
C GLY A 158 12.36 -5.36 -8.99
N VAL A 159 12.36 -6.56 -9.57
CA VAL A 159 12.14 -6.78 -11.00
C VAL A 159 10.70 -6.45 -11.39
N GLU A 160 9.70 -6.96 -10.67
CA GLU A 160 8.27 -6.72 -10.97
C GLU A 160 7.93 -5.22 -10.89
N GLN A 161 8.33 -4.53 -9.83
CA GLN A 161 8.15 -3.08 -9.70
C GLN A 161 8.92 -2.29 -10.77
N GLY A 162 10.14 -2.74 -11.10
CA GLY A 162 10.93 -2.14 -12.18
C GLY A 162 10.28 -2.29 -13.55
N ILE A 163 9.62 -3.44 -13.79
CA ILE A 163 8.86 -3.71 -15.01
C ILE A 163 7.61 -2.83 -15.05
N GLU A 164 6.80 -2.79 -13.98
CA GLU A 164 5.60 -1.96 -13.92
C GLU A 164 5.94 -0.47 -14.14
N GLN A 165 6.95 0.05 -13.44
CA GLN A 165 7.42 1.43 -13.65
C GLN A 165 7.96 1.66 -15.07
N GLY A 166 8.66 0.68 -15.64
CA GLY A 166 9.18 0.76 -17.00
C GLY A 166 8.08 0.78 -18.07
N ILE A 167 7.03 -0.02 -17.89
CA ILE A 167 5.84 -0.03 -18.77
C ILE A 167 5.14 1.32 -18.68
N GLU A 168 4.86 1.79 -17.47
CA GLU A 168 4.19 3.06 -17.21
C GLU A 168 4.95 4.27 -17.81
N GLN A 169 6.28 4.29 -17.67
CA GLN A 169 7.12 5.31 -18.30
C GLN A 169 7.13 5.19 -19.83
N GLY A 170 7.14 3.96 -20.34
CA GLY A 170 7.09 3.67 -21.78
C GLY A 170 5.80 4.14 -22.43
N GLU A 171 4.66 3.88 -21.81
CA GLU A 171 3.35 4.32 -22.28
C GLU A 171 3.24 5.84 -22.33
N ARG A 172 3.62 6.55 -21.25
CA ARG A 172 3.67 8.03 -21.25
C ARG A 172 4.57 8.57 -22.35
N SER A 173 5.76 8.01 -22.49
CA SER A 173 6.72 8.42 -23.53
C SER A 173 6.15 8.23 -24.94
N LEU A 174 5.47 7.11 -25.17
CA LEU A 174 4.83 6.81 -26.45
C LEU A 174 3.68 7.79 -26.74
N VAL A 175 2.77 8.00 -25.78
CA VAL A 175 1.64 8.93 -25.91
C VAL A 175 2.13 10.35 -26.20
N LEU A 176 3.12 10.84 -25.44
CA LEU A 176 3.71 12.16 -25.69
C LEU A 176 4.33 12.26 -27.10
N ARG A 177 5.06 11.24 -27.54
CA ARG A 177 5.66 11.23 -28.88
C ARG A 177 4.61 11.21 -30.00
N LEU A 178 3.51 10.47 -29.80
CA LEU A 178 2.40 10.42 -30.74
C LEU A 178 1.65 11.75 -30.80
N LEU A 179 1.39 12.38 -29.65
CA LEU A 179 0.82 13.72 -29.57
C LEU A 179 1.71 14.74 -30.28
N THR A 180 3.02 14.75 -29.98
CA THR A 180 3.96 15.66 -30.67
C THR A 180 3.92 15.50 -32.19
N ARG A 181 3.75 14.26 -32.68
CA ARG A 181 3.67 13.96 -34.10
C ARG A 181 2.32 14.37 -34.72
N ARG A 182 1.21 14.26 -33.97
CA ARG A 182 -0.14 14.49 -34.50
C ARG A 182 -0.56 15.95 -34.45
N VAL A 183 -0.34 16.61 -33.32
CA VAL A 183 -0.83 17.98 -33.07
C VAL A 183 0.28 19.02 -33.02
N GLY A 184 1.55 18.60 -33.15
CA GLY A 184 2.71 19.48 -33.09
C GLY A 184 3.30 19.58 -31.69
N GLU A 185 4.16 20.56 -31.46
CA GLU A 185 4.86 20.73 -30.17
C GLU A 185 3.86 20.95 -29.03
N VAL A 186 3.87 20.04 -28.05
CA VAL A 186 2.99 20.09 -26.88
C VAL A 186 3.61 21.04 -25.85
N PRO A 187 2.93 22.13 -25.46
CA PRO A 187 3.42 23.05 -24.44
C PRO A 187 3.68 22.36 -23.10
N GLU A 188 4.73 22.81 -22.39
CA GLU A 188 5.10 22.31 -21.06
C GLU A 188 3.95 22.21 -20.03
N PRO A 189 3.01 23.19 -19.89
CA PRO A 189 1.91 23.05 -18.94
C PRO A 189 1.00 21.83 -19.21
N MET A 190 0.80 21.47 -20.49
CA MET A 190 0.03 20.28 -20.86
C MET A 190 0.84 19.00 -20.65
N ARG A 191 2.14 19.04 -20.93
CA ARG A 191 3.04 17.92 -20.65
C ARG A 191 3.00 17.55 -19.17
N THR A 192 3.06 18.53 -18.27
CA THR A 192 2.95 18.29 -16.82
C THR A 192 1.60 17.68 -16.45
N GLN A 193 0.50 18.10 -17.09
CA GLN A 193 -0.81 17.48 -16.88
C GLN A 193 -0.86 16.02 -17.34
N ILE A 194 -0.28 15.71 -18.51
CA ILE A 194 -0.19 14.36 -19.05
C ILE A 194 0.68 13.46 -18.15
N GLU A 195 1.78 14.00 -17.61
CA GLU A 195 2.63 13.29 -16.66
C GLU A 195 1.91 12.95 -15.35
N ALA A 196 0.94 13.78 -14.94
CA ALA A 196 0.13 13.56 -13.76
C ALA A 196 -1.07 12.60 -13.96
N LEU A 197 -1.38 12.20 -15.20
CA LEU A 197 -2.48 11.27 -15.49
C LEU A 197 -2.20 9.88 -14.92
N SER A 198 -3.25 9.23 -14.44
CA SER A 198 -3.21 7.79 -14.13
C SER A 198 -3.11 6.94 -15.40
N ILE A 199 -2.62 5.70 -15.29
CA ILE A 199 -2.49 4.79 -16.45
C ILE A 199 -3.80 4.62 -17.22
N PRO A 200 -4.97 4.38 -16.58
CA PRO A 200 -6.22 4.28 -17.33
C PRO A 200 -6.58 5.55 -18.11
N GLN A 201 -6.22 6.73 -17.59
CA GLN A 201 -6.42 8.00 -18.30
C GLN A 201 -5.45 8.15 -19.47
N LEU A 202 -4.21 7.65 -19.34
CA LEU A 202 -3.24 7.63 -20.43
C LEU A 202 -3.62 6.69 -21.57
N GLU A 203 -4.20 5.53 -21.26
CA GLU A 203 -4.75 4.61 -22.26
C GLU A 203 -5.89 5.28 -23.04
N LEU A 204 -6.82 5.93 -22.33
CA LEU A 204 -7.91 6.70 -22.95
C LEU A 204 -7.39 7.85 -23.82
N LEU A 205 -6.34 8.55 -23.38
CA LEU A 205 -5.67 9.57 -24.18
C LEU A 205 -5.01 8.94 -25.42
N GLY A 206 -4.40 7.77 -25.26
CA GLY A 206 -3.79 6.97 -26.31
C GLY A 206 -4.73 6.63 -27.47
N GLU A 207 -6.01 6.37 -27.16
CA GLU A 207 -7.05 6.14 -28.15
C GLU A 207 -7.57 7.46 -28.73
N ALA A 208 -7.94 8.41 -27.87
CA ALA A 208 -8.52 9.69 -28.29
C ALA A 208 -7.57 10.51 -29.18
N LEU A 209 -6.26 10.43 -28.95
CA LEU A 209 -5.27 11.19 -29.73
C LEU A 209 -5.27 10.83 -31.22
N LEU A 210 -5.79 9.66 -31.60
CA LEU A 210 -5.86 9.24 -33.00
C LEU A 210 -6.82 10.10 -33.82
N ASP A 211 -7.85 10.64 -33.16
CA ASP A 211 -8.87 11.51 -33.74
C ASP A 211 -8.50 13.00 -33.63
N PHE A 212 -7.40 13.33 -32.95
CA PHE A 212 -6.97 14.72 -32.81
C PHE A 212 -6.47 15.29 -34.13
N THR A 213 -6.94 16.50 -34.42
CA THR A 213 -6.56 17.28 -35.59
C THR A 213 -5.74 18.50 -35.23
N SER A 214 -5.83 18.98 -33.98
CA SER A 214 -5.14 20.18 -33.50
C SER A 214 -4.83 20.12 -32.00
N LEU A 215 -3.98 21.04 -31.54
CA LEU A 215 -3.70 21.24 -30.11
C LEU A 215 -4.95 21.55 -29.28
N SER A 216 -5.97 22.18 -29.86
CA SER A 216 -7.22 22.51 -29.17
C SER A 216 -8.01 21.26 -28.77
N ASP A 217 -7.90 20.17 -29.53
CA ASP A 217 -8.56 18.89 -29.19
C ASP A 217 -7.97 18.31 -27.88
N LEU A 218 -6.65 18.44 -27.71
CA LEU A 218 -5.93 18.05 -26.50
C LEU A 218 -6.32 18.93 -25.30
N GLU A 219 -6.49 20.25 -25.49
CA GLU A 219 -6.97 21.17 -24.44
C GLU A 219 -8.34 20.76 -23.91
N VAL A 220 -9.29 20.51 -24.82
CA VAL A 220 -10.65 20.12 -24.47
C VAL A 220 -10.67 18.78 -23.75
N TRP A 221 -9.88 17.82 -24.24
CA TRP A 221 -9.79 16.50 -23.61
C TRP A 221 -9.22 16.59 -22.19
N LEU A 222 -8.12 17.32 -21.98
CA LEU A 222 -7.51 17.50 -20.65
C LEU A 222 -8.46 18.21 -19.68
N ALA A 223 -9.22 19.21 -20.15
CA ALA A 223 -10.22 19.90 -19.34
C ALA A 223 -11.43 19.02 -18.95
N SER A 224 -11.68 17.94 -19.71
CA SER A 224 -12.78 17.01 -19.45
C SER A 224 -12.43 15.90 -18.43
N GLN A 225 -11.16 15.76 -18.06
CA GLN A 225 -10.73 14.75 -17.10
C GLN A 225 -11.09 15.15 -15.65
N PRO A 226 -11.62 14.23 -14.83
CA PRO A 226 -11.85 14.48 -13.43
C PRO A 226 -10.52 14.67 -12.69
N HIS A 227 -10.47 15.68 -11.80
CA HIS A 227 -9.35 15.96 -10.90
C HIS A 227 -9.07 14.80 -9.92
#